data_AF-H1VNR6-F1
#
_entry.id   AF-H1VNR6-F1
#
_cell.length_a   1.000
_cell.length_b   1.000
_cell.length_c   1.000
_cell.angle_alpha   90.00
_cell.angle_beta   90.00
_cell.angle_gamma   90.00
#
_symmetry.space_group_name_H-M   'P 1'
#
loop_
_entity.id
_entity.type
_entity.pdbx_description
1 polymer ?
#
loop_
_entity_poly.entity_id
_entity_poly.type
_entity_poly.pdbx_seq_one_letter_code
_entity_poly.pdbx_strand_id
1 'polypeptide(L)'
;MDRAADVGFGKYIISAPPPFSQPAIHDDDDDDDDDDDRDGKVVKTQLLRRLDEDAGAALREAVPGCAAVFEKLGWGFLGRLDRVYDSSKAVRELGWKPEWTFEKVVERLARGEDWRSELTHRVGKKGYHAVPTGVYTS
;
A
#
# COMPACT_ATOMS: atom_id res chain seq x y z
N MET A 1 13.97 -5.06 -9.09
CA MET A 1 14.15 -6.20 -8.17
C MET A 1 15.53 -6.79 -8.43
N ASP A 2 16.51 -5.91 -8.58
CA ASP A 2 17.70 -6.22 -9.36
C ASP A 2 18.75 -6.87 -8.46
N ARG A 3 18.57 -6.75 -7.14
CA ARG A 3 19.44 -7.29 -6.08
C ARG A 3 18.81 -8.48 -5.34
N ALA A 4 17.61 -8.89 -5.71
CA ALA A 4 16.87 -9.93 -4.99
C ALA A 4 17.54 -11.31 -5.05
N ALA A 5 18.20 -11.63 -6.16
CA ALA A 5 18.93 -12.89 -6.34
C ALA A 5 20.12 -13.01 -5.37
N ASP A 6 20.74 -11.89 -5.02
CA ASP A 6 21.91 -11.83 -4.13
C ASP A 6 21.53 -12.11 -2.66
N VAL A 7 20.25 -11.96 -2.31
CA VAL A 7 19.72 -12.19 -0.95
C VAL A 7 19.30 -13.65 -0.75
N GLY A 8 19.41 -14.51 -1.77
CA GLY A 8 19.23 -15.96 -1.64
C GLY A 8 17.77 -16.46 -1.64
N PHE A 9 16.79 -15.64 -2.03
CA PHE A 9 15.38 -16.03 -2.12
C PHE A 9 14.87 -16.00 -3.56
N GLY A 10 14.02 -16.98 -3.91
CA GLY A 10 13.56 -17.18 -5.30
C GLY A 10 12.19 -16.59 -5.67
N LYS A 11 11.33 -16.22 -4.71
CA LYS A 11 9.98 -15.69 -4.97
C LYS A 11 9.51 -14.72 -3.88
N TYR A 12 8.96 -13.58 -4.30
CA TYR A 12 8.38 -12.56 -3.43
C TYR A 12 7.00 -12.14 -3.96
N ILE A 13 6.06 -11.85 -3.06
CA ILE A 13 4.84 -11.10 -3.39
C ILE A 13 4.97 -9.79 -2.61
N ILE A 14 5.26 -8.70 -3.31
CA ILE A 14 5.35 -7.37 -2.72
C ILE A 14 4.20 -6.55 -3.29
N SER A 15 3.25 -6.20 -2.43
CA SER A 15 2.19 -5.25 -2.75
C SER A 15 2.78 -3.87 -2.97
N ALA A 16 2.10 -3.03 -3.75
CA ALA A 16 2.51 -1.64 -3.94
C ALA A 16 2.70 -0.92 -2.59
N PRO A 17 3.58 0.10 -2.52
CA PRO A 17 3.69 0.93 -1.34
C PRO A 17 2.36 1.60 -1.06
N PRO A 18 2.05 1.90 0.21
CA PRO A 18 0.88 2.71 0.52
C PRO A 18 1.02 4.10 -0.13
N PRO A 19 -0.10 4.76 -0.47
CA PRO A 19 -0.07 6.08 -1.10
C PRO A 19 0.32 7.21 -0.15
N PHE A 20 0.55 6.89 1.12
CA PHE A 20 0.85 7.89 2.15
C PHE A 20 2.35 8.22 2.09
N SER A 21 2.68 9.50 1.95
CA SER A 21 4.04 9.98 2.08
C SER A 21 4.57 9.63 3.48
N GLN A 22 5.45 8.64 3.57
CA GLN A 22 6.17 8.35 4.80
C GLN A 22 7.43 9.23 4.83
N PRO A 23 7.79 9.85 5.97
CA PRO A 23 9.19 10.10 6.22
C PRO A 23 9.89 8.72 6.30
N ALA A 24 11.07 8.61 5.71
CA ALA A 24 11.85 7.38 5.73
C ALA A 24 12.30 7.11 7.17
N ILE A 25 11.49 6.40 7.95
CA ILE A 25 11.89 6.00 9.29
C ILE A 25 12.80 4.79 9.14
N HIS A 26 14.00 4.91 9.71
CA HIS A 26 14.87 3.79 9.98
C HIS A 26 14.23 2.95 11.10
N ASP A 27 13.31 2.04 10.74
CA ASP A 27 12.93 0.94 11.62
C ASP A 27 14.10 -0.07 11.59
N ASP A 28 15.27 0.31 12.11
CA ASP A 28 16.31 -0.63 12.49
C ASP A 28 15.95 -1.10 13.90
N ASP A 29 15.46 -2.34 14.01
CA ASP A 29 15.11 -3.03 15.25
C ASP A 29 16.36 -3.39 16.09
N ASP A 30 17.28 -2.43 16.31
CA ASP A 30 18.36 -2.56 17.27
C ASP A 30 18.21 -1.45 18.32
N ASP A 31 18.24 -1.85 19.60
CA ASP A 31 18.11 -1.04 20.81
C ASP A 31 19.17 0.08 20.92
N ASP A 32 19.08 1.14 20.11
CA ASP A 32 19.83 2.38 20.33
C ASP A 32 18.88 3.59 20.33
N ASP A 33 18.84 4.26 21.48
CA ASP A 33 18.18 5.54 21.76
C ASP A 33 18.80 6.69 20.91
N ASP A 34 18.74 6.60 19.58
CA ASP A 34 19.11 7.72 18.70
C ASP A 34 17.92 8.70 18.59
N ASP A 35 17.95 9.74 19.43
CA ASP A 35 16.97 10.83 19.58
C ASP A 35 16.90 11.76 18.32
N ASP A 36 17.52 11.40 17.20
CA ASP A 36 17.73 12.26 16.02
C ASP A 36 16.54 12.30 15.04
N ASP A 37 15.63 11.30 15.03
CA ASP A 37 14.47 11.25 14.10
C ASP A 37 13.10 11.40 14.81
N ARG A 38 13.04 12.29 15.80
CA ARG A 38 11.79 12.58 16.53
C ARG A 38 10.68 13.10 15.60
N ASP A 39 11.01 13.95 14.63
CA ASP A 39 10.04 14.57 13.72
C ASP A 39 9.39 13.53 12.79
N GLY A 40 10.18 12.59 12.24
CA GLY A 40 9.65 11.50 11.42
C GLY A 40 8.67 10.62 12.20
N LYS A 41 9.02 10.29 13.45
CA LYS A 41 8.19 9.48 14.36
C LYS A 41 6.86 10.16 14.71
N VAL A 42 6.86 11.48 14.91
CA VAL A 42 5.63 12.27 15.14
C VAL A 42 4.71 12.21 13.93
N VAL A 43 5.24 12.44 12.73
CA VAL A 43 4.46 12.41 11.48
C VAL A 43 3.86 11.02 11.21
N LYS A 44 4.63 9.93 11.39
CA LYS A 44 4.12 8.55 11.27
C LYS A 44 3.01 8.28 12.27
N THR A 45 3.18 8.67 13.52
CA THR A 45 2.15 8.50 14.57
C THR A 45 0.88 9.26 14.22
N GLN A 46 1.00 10.50 13.72
CA GLN A 46 -0.15 11.29 13.28
C GLN A 46 -0.88 10.66 12.10
N LEU A 47 -0.16 10.14 11.11
CA LEU A 47 -0.73 9.42 9.98
C LEU A 47 -1.49 8.17 10.45
N LEU A 48 -0.87 7.34 11.29
CA LEU A 48 -1.50 6.11 11.80
C LEU A 48 -2.79 6.41 12.57
N ARG A 49 -2.78 7.44 13.42
CA ARG A 49 -3.99 7.90 14.12
C ARG A 49 -5.09 8.33 13.15
N ARG A 50 -4.75 9.08 12.10
CA ARG A 50 -5.73 9.50 11.08
C ARG A 50 -6.30 8.30 10.32
N LEU A 51 -5.48 7.31 10.02
CA LEU A 51 -5.93 6.07 9.37
C LEU A 51 -6.84 5.24 10.27
N ASP A 52 -6.67 5.34 11.60
CA ASP A 52 -7.52 4.67 12.58
C ASP A 52 -8.91 5.35 12.71
N GLU A 53 -8.96 6.68 12.60
CA GLU A 53 -10.16 7.48 12.84
C GLU A 53 -10.96 7.85 11.58
N ASP A 54 -10.28 8.24 10.49
CA ASP A 54 -10.86 8.62 9.20
C ASP A 54 -9.89 8.29 8.06
N ALA A 55 -9.85 7.00 7.72
CA ALA A 55 -9.00 6.51 6.65
C ALA A 55 -9.34 7.14 5.28
N GLY A 56 -10.61 7.51 5.09
CA GLY A 56 -11.07 8.18 3.88
C GLY A 56 -10.44 9.56 3.72
N ALA A 57 -10.38 10.38 4.77
CA ALA A 57 -9.73 11.68 4.72
C ALA A 57 -8.24 11.56 4.41
N ALA A 58 -7.55 10.59 5.02
CA ALA A 58 -6.13 10.34 4.73
C ALA A 58 -5.91 9.94 3.26
N LEU A 59 -6.76 9.08 2.70
CA LEU A 59 -6.69 8.69 1.28
C LEU A 59 -6.98 9.86 0.33
N ARG A 60 -7.97 10.70 0.63
CA ARG A 60 -8.30 11.88 -0.20
C ARG A 60 -7.18 12.91 -0.21
N GLU A 61 -6.46 13.05 0.91
CA GLU A 61 -5.29 13.93 0.97
C GLU A 61 -4.11 13.35 0.19
N ALA A 62 -3.84 12.06 0.36
CA ALA A 62 -2.76 11.37 -0.34
C ALA A 62 -2.98 11.34 -1.86
N VAL A 63 -4.21 11.07 -2.30
CA VAL A 63 -4.58 10.93 -3.72
C VAL A 63 -5.89 11.67 -4.00
N PRO A 64 -5.86 12.99 -4.21
CA PRO A 64 -7.09 13.80 -4.37
C PRO A 64 -8.06 13.31 -5.45
N GLY A 65 -7.54 12.71 -6.53
CA GLY A 65 -8.35 12.15 -7.61
C GLY A 65 -9.20 10.93 -7.21
N CYS A 66 -8.92 10.28 -6.08
CA CYS A 66 -9.60 9.04 -5.70
C CYS A 66 -11.06 9.29 -5.30
N ALA A 67 -11.39 10.46 -4.75
CA ALA A 67 -12.76 10.79 -4.33
C ALA A 67 -13.75 10.75 -5.50
N ALA A 68 -13.42 11.44 -6.60
CA ALA A 68 -14.27 11.50 -7.79
C ALA A 68 -14.40 10.12 -8.46
N VAL A 69 -13.32 9.32 -8.46
CA VAL A 69 -13.34 7.96 -8.99
C VAL A 69 -14.27 7.07 -8.16
N PHE A 70 -14.13 7.11 -6.83
CA PHE A 70 -14.95 6.30 -5.93
C PHE A 70 -16.42 6.67 -6.06
N GLU A 71 -16.74 7.96 -6.08
CA GLU A 71 -18.12 8.44 -6.29
C GLU A 71 -18.70 7.97 -7.63
N LYS A 72 -17.96 8.14 -8.73
CA LYS A 72 -18.37 7.69 -10.08
C LYS A 72 -18.66 6.18 -10.12
N LEU A 73 -17.94 5.39 -9.34
CA LEU A 73 -18.07 3.94 -9.26
C LEU A 73 -19.05 3.48 -8.17
N GLY A 74 -19.64 4.40 -7.40
CA GLY A 74 -20.53 4.10 -6.28
C GLY A 74 -19.82 3.44 -5.09
N TRP A 75 -18.51 3.65 -4.95
CA TRP A 75 -17.69 3.09 -3.88
C TRP A 75 -17.59 4.02 -2.68
N GLY A 76 -17.62 3.43 -1.48
CA GLY A 76 -17.38 4.14 -0.23
C GLY A 76 -15.91 4.08 0.21
N PHE A 77 -15.52 5.02 1.06
CA PHE A 77 -14.25 4.92 1.80
C PHE A 77 -14.44 4.09 3.06
N LEU A 78 -13.40 3.38 3.47
CA LEU A 78 -13.35 2.76 4.80
C LEU A 78 -13.22 3.86 5.86
N GLY A 79 -13.92 3.70 6.99
CA GLY A 79 -13.76 4.61 8.13
C GLY A 79 -12.41 4.41 8.83
N ARG A 80 -11.89 3.17 8.84
CA ARG A 80 -10.67 2.77 9.55
C ARG A 80 -9.83 1.83 8.70
N LEU A 81 -8.51 2.00 8.72
CA LEU A 81 -7.51 1.10 8.15
C LEU A 81 -6.63 0.54 9.27
N ASP A 82 -6.82 -0.75 9.59
CA ASP A 82 -6.13 -1.41 10.71
C ASP A 82 -4.65 -1.68 10.44
N ARG A 83 -4.25 -1.82 9.16
CA ARG A 83 -2.91 -2.25 8.77
C ARG A 83 -2.39 -1.47 7.58
N VAL A 84 -1.16 -0.99 7.71
CA VAL A 84 -0.36 -0.43 6.62
C VAL A 84 1.01 -1.10 6.67
N TYR A 85 1.45 -1.66 5.55
CA TYR A 85 2.77 -2.28 5.43
C TYR A 85 3.75 -1.27 4.84
N ASP A 86 4.88 -1.09 5.50
CA ASP A 86 6.01 -0.34 4.97
C ASP A 86 6.85 -1.24 4.05
N SER A 87 7.02 -0.82 2.80
CA SER A 87 7.82 -1.53 1.79
C SER A 87 9.12 -0.82 1.46
N SER A 88 9.48 0.24 2.20
CA SER A 88 10.68 1.06 1.99
C SER A 88 11.96 0.23 2.05
N LYS A 89 12.02 -0.77 2.94
CA LYS A 89 13.15 -1.70 3.01
C LYS A 89 13.32 -2.51 1.71
N ALA A 90 12.23 -3.02 1.14
CA ALA A 90 12.27 -3.74 -0.13
C ALA A 90 12.66 -2.83 -1.31
N VAL A 91 12.20 -1.58 -1.32
CA VAL A 91 12.63 -0.58 -2.32
C VAL A 91 14.13 -0.34 -2.22
N ARG A 92 14.64 -0.07 -1.01
CA ARG A 92 16.05 0.26 -0.74
C ARG A 92 17.00 -0.92 -0.99
N GLU A 93 16.68 -2.08 -0.45
CA GLU A 93 17.61 -3.21 -0.40
C GLU A 93 17.51 -4.09 -1.64
N LEU A 94 16.29 -4.33 -2.15
CA LEU A 94 16.07 -5.21 -3.30
C LEU A 94 16.06 -4.45 -4.64
N GLY A 95 16.10 -3.11 -4.59
CA GLY A 95 15.87 -2.28 -5.78
C GLY A 95 14.51 -2.54 -6.40
N TRP A 96 13.49 -2.85 -5.59
CA TRP A 96 12.14 -3.05 -6.07
C TRP A 96 11.52 -1.71 -6.49
N LYS A 97 10.87 -1.71 -7.67
CA LYS A 97 10.22 -0.53 -8.24
C LYS A 97 8.75 -0.89 -8.49
N PRO A 98 7.79 -0.27 -7.80
CA PRO A 98 6.39 -0.61 -7.96
C PRO A 98 5.87 -0.10 -9.31
N GLU A 99 5.28 -1.01 -10.09
CA GLU A 99 4.69 -0.64 -11.38
C GLU A 99 3.21 -0.28 -11.27
N TRP A 100 2.50 -0.85 -10.31
CA TRP A 100 1.05 -0.73 -10.13
C TRP A 100 0.74 -0.14 -8.75
N THR A 101 0.76 1.19 -8.63
CA THR A 101 0.45 1.90 -7.38
C THR A 101 -1.02 2.29 -7.30
N PHE A 102 -1.48 2.69 -6.12
CA PHE A 102 -2.84 3.16 -5.92
C PHE A 102 -3.15 4.39 -6.78
N GLU A 103 -2.24 5.36 -6.84
CA GLU A 103 -2.34 6.58 -7.67
C GLU A 103 -2.53 6.21 -9.14
N LYS A 104 -1.67 5.35 -9.68
CA LYS A 104 -1.73 4.93 -11.09
C LYS A 104 -3.03 4.21 -11.42
N VAL A 105 -3.54 3.39 -10.49
CA VAL A 105 -4.84 2.73 -10.64
C VAL A 105 -5.97 3.76 -10.64
N VAL A 106 -5.95 4.73 -9.72
CA VAL A 106 -6.93 5.82 -9.66
C VAL A 106 -6.90 6.65 -10.95
N GLU A 107 -5.74 7.01 -11.48
CA GLU A 107 -5.60 7.76 -12.74
C GLU A 107 -6.15 7.01 -13.94
N ARG A 108 -5.92 5.70 -14.03
CA ARG A 108 -6.50 4.83 -15.07
C ARG A 108 -8.03 4.79 -14.96
N LEU A 109 -8.54 4.56 -13.76
CA LEU A 109 -9.98 4.53 -13.49
C LEU A 109 -10.65 5.88 -13.82
N ALA A 110 -10.00 7.00 -13.49
CA ALA A 110 -10.48 8.34 -13.82
C ALA A 110 -10.66 8.51 -15.34
N ARG A 111 -9.73 7.97 -16.13
CA ARG A 111 -9.79 7.95 -17.61
C ARG A 111 -10.73 6.89 -18.19
N GLY A 112 -11.34 6.05 -17.35
CA GLY A 112 -12.18 4.93 -17.79
C GLY A 112 -11.40 3.78 -18.41
N GLU A 113 -10.10 3.69 -18.14
CA GLU A 113 -9.23 2.62 -18.63
C GLU A 113 -9.29 1.38 -17.72
N ASP A 114 -8.95 0.22 -18.28
CA ASP A 114 -8.74 -0.96 -17.46
C ASP A 114 -7.49 -0.78 -16.57
N TRP A 115 -7.72 -0.91 -15.27
CA TRP A 115 -6.68 -0.80 -14.24
C TRP A 115 -5.93 -2.12 -14.03
N ARG A 116 -6.48 -3.24 -14.52
CA ARG A 116 -5.89 -4.57 -14.35
C ARG A 116 -4.69 -4.75 -15.27
N SER A 117 -3.66 -5.42 -14.75
CA SER A 117 -2.50 -5.81 -15.54
C SER A 117 -2.83 -6.99 -16.48
N GLU A 118 -2.00 -7.21 -17.50
CA GLU A 118 -2.03 -8.41 -18.34
C GLU A 118 -2.00 -9.70 -17.51
N LEU A 119 -1.20 -9.72 -16.43
CA LEU A 119 -1.10 -10.88 -15.53
C LEU A 119 -2.43 -11.14 -14.82
N THR A 120 -3.13 -10.08 -14.39
CA THR A 120 -4.44 -10.18 -13.74
C THR A 120 -5.46 -10.83 -14.66
N HIS A 121 -5.46 -10.49 -15.96
CA HIS A 121 -6.32 -11.13 -16.96
C HIS A 121 -6.00 -12.60 -17.19
N ARG A 122 -4.71 -12.96 -17.21
CA ARG A 122 -4.27 -14.36 -17.40
C ARG A 122 -4.55 -15.26 -16.21
N VAL A 123 -4.40 -14.73 -14.99
CA VAL A 123 -4.52 -15.52 -13.75
C VAL A 123 -5.97 -15.58 -13.25
N GLY A 124 -6.76 -14.52 -13.47
CA GLY A 124 -8.12 -14.43 -12.96
C GLY A 124 -8.18 -14.32 -11.42
N LYS A 125 -9.31 -14.73 -10.83
CA LYS A 125 -9.53 -14.72 -9.37
C LYS A 125 -9.10 -16.05 -8.76
N LYS A 126 -8.11 -16.04 -7.86
CA LYS A 126 -7.75 -17.19 -7.03
C LYS A 126 -8.28 -16.97 -5.61
N GLY A 127 -9.08 -17.91 -5.09
CA GLY A 127 -9.51 -17.89 -3.70
C GLY A 127 -8.34 -18.10 -2.74
N TYR A 128 -8.36 -17.42 -1.59
CA TYR A 128 -7.35 -17.60 -0.53
C TYR A 128 -7.49 -18.97 0.15
N HIS A 129 -8.73 -19.48 0.25
CA HIS A 129 -9.04 -20.82 0.73
C HIS A 129 -9.80 -21.63 -0.32
N ALA A 130 -9.62 -22.96 -0.31
CA ALA A 130 -10.33 -23.89 -1.20
C ALA A 130 -11.82 -24.02 -0.85
N VAL A 131 -12.19 -23.65 0.38
CA VAL A 131 -13.56 -23.61 0.89
C VAL A 131 -13.79 -22.27 1.58
N PRO A 132 -15.02 -21.72 1.57
CA PRO A 132 -15.35 -20.52 2.31
C PRO A 132 -15.11 -20.68 3.81
N THR A 133 -14.23 -19.87 4.37
CA THR A 133 -14.01 -19.66 5.80
C THR A 133 -14.28 -18.18 6.15
N GLY A 134 -15.49 -17.90 6.63
CA GLY A 134 -15.87 -16.57 7.13
C GLY A 134 -16.26 -15.54 6.06
N VAL A 135 -16.57 -14.32 6.51
CA VAL A 135 -17.14 -13.22 5.70
C VAL A 135 -16.27 -12.75 4.52
N TYR A 136 -14.99 -13.11 4.48
CA TYR A 136 -14.06 -12.69 3.42
C TYR A 136 -13.83 -13.74 2.32
N THR A 137 -14.50 -14.89 2.39
CA THR A 137 -14.29 -15.99 1.44
C THR A 137 -15.57 -16.69 0.97
N SER A 138 -16.74 -16.18 1.39
CA SER A 138 -18.06 -16.53 0.85
C SER A 138 -18.30 -15.96 -0.55
#